data_AF-A0A953QE33-F1
#
_entry.id   AF-A0A953QE33-F1
#
_cell.length_a   1.000
_cell.length_b   1.000
_cell.length_c   1.000
_cell.angle_alpha   90.00
_cell.angle_beta   90.00
_cell.angle_gamma   90.00
#
_symmetry.space_group_name_H-M   'P 1'
#
loop_
_entity.id
_entity.type
_entity.pdbx_description
1 polymer ?
#
loop_
_entity_poly.entity_id
_entity_poly.type
_entity_poly.pdbx_seq_one_letter_code
_entity_poly.pdbx_strand_id
1 'polypeptide(L)'
;MCREARDDSGRQFNNLALAFDLRSLRRFLGGDTLLLKWPVLALSAALAIVGVGSFAYISHERARERQVMIQNEALTSSLADVRHQVDALNHKLAALSEPAPVLTPTPRPKARRPVRAVAKVGAPPRDDARLKEMQAQLAEQQKQIAGTREDLGKTRDELSGRLDSTRDELSTSIARNHDEVVELQRRGERNFYEFQIDKSKQFQRVGPIRVSLRKADLKHKAFNVTMIVDDNEIQKKNVNLYEPMWINLGGETVEVVVNQIAKDHIQGYLSEPKYKKTPSAVERD
;
A
#
# COMPACT_ATOMS: atom_id res chain seq x y z
N MET A 1 -19.88 -58.54 -28.56
CA MET A 1 -20.31 -59.91 -28.17
C MET A 1 -19.40 -60.38 -27.03
N CYS A 2 -20.00 -61.06 -26.04
CA CYS A 2 -19.38 -61.84 -24.96
C CYS A 2 -18.94 -61.12 -23.66
N ARG A 3 -19.81 -61.29 -22.63
CA ARG A 3 -19.60 -61.78 -21.23
C ARG A 3 -20.18 -60.84 -20.16
N GLU A 4 -21.24 -61.24 -19.44
CA GLU A 4 -21.29 -62.10 -18.22
C GLU A 4 -20.72 -61.36 -16.99
N ALA A 5 -21.28 -61.30 -15.78
CA ALA A 5 -22.43 -61.90 -15.09
C ALA A 5 -22.75 -60.94 -13.90
N ARG A 6 -24.00 -60.61 -13.58
CA ARG A 6 -24.89 -61.29 -12.61
C ARG A 6 -24.22 -61.58 -11.25
N ASP A 7 -24.59 -60.80 -10.23
CA ASP A 7 -24.47 -61.20 -8.83
C ASP A 7 -25.86 -61.12 -8.19
N ASP A 8 -26.36 -62.28 -7.81
CA ASP A 8 -27.59 -62.57 -7.09
C ASP A 8 -27.23 -63.63 -6.07
N SER A 9 -27.14 -63.24 -4.80
CA SER A 9 -27.11 -64.10 -3.62
C SER A 9 -27.27 -63.16 -2.43
N GLY A 10 -28.33 -63.21 -1.64
CA GLY A 10 -28.97 -64.41 -1.14
C GLY A 10 -28.95 -64.28 0.37
N ARG A 11 -30.12 -63.95 0.92
CA ARG A 11 -30.48 -64.00 2.34
C ARG A 11 -29.89 -65.23 3.03
N GLN A 12 -29.47 -65.06 4.29
CA GLN A 12 -29.64 -65.88 5.52
C GLN A 12 -28.54 -65.35 6.48
N PHE A 13 -28.80 -64.90 7.71
CA PHE A 13 -29.02 -65.74 8.88
C PHE A 13 -29.77 -64.96 9.97
N ASN A 14 -30.71 -65.67 10.59
CA ASN A 14 -31.50 -65.28 11.76
C ASN A 14 -30.68 -65.22 13.05
N ASN A 15 -31.21 -64.44 14.00
CA ASN A 15 -31.25 -64.70 15.45
C ASN A 15 -29.96 -65.10 16.17
N LEU A 16 -29.37 -64.14 16.88
CA LEU A 16 -28.88 -64.39 18.23
C LEU A 16 -29.34 -63.28 19.17
N ALA A 17 -30.27 -63.66 20.03
CA ALA A 17 -30.58 -62.95 21.25
C ALA A 17 -29.33 -62.96 22.16
N LEU A 18 -28.86 -61.78 22.57
CA LEU A 18 -28.15 -61.61 23.83
C LEU A 18 -28.66 -60.33 24.48
N ALA A 19 -29.47 -60.55 25.51
CA ALA A 19 -30.00 -59.54 26.40
C ALA A 19 -28.86 -58.71 27.01
N PHE A 20 -28.75 -57.44 26.60
CA PHE A 20 -27.94 -56.47 27.31
C PHE A 20 -28.82 -55.87 28.42
N ASP A 21 -28.53 -56.29 29.64
CA ASP A 21 -29.18 -55.89 30.89
C ASP A 21 -29.17 -54.36 31.07
N LEU A 22 -30.36 -53.75 30.96
CA LEU A 22 -30.60 -52.30 31.13
C LEU A 22 -30.49 -51.83 32.60
N ARG A 23 -30.11 -52.70 33.54
CA ARG A 23 -29.97 -52.32 34.96
C ARG A 23 -28.64 -51.61 35.27
N SER A 24 -27.72 -51.57 34.31
CA SER A 24 -26.43 -50.83 34.38
C SER A 24 -26.57 -49.32 34.14
N LEU A 25 -27.62 -48.89 33.41
CA LEU A 25 -27.73 -47.49 32.96
C LEU A 25 -28.34 -46.52 34.00
N ARG A 26 -28.63 -46.98 35.23
CA ARG A 26 -29.21 -46.13 36.29
C ARG A 26 -28.22 -45.68 37.37
N ARG A 27 -26.94 -46.06 37.25
CA ARG A 27 -25.88 -45.59 38.17
C ARG A 27 -25.02 -44.45 37.61
N PHE A 28 -25.35 -43.94 36.42
CA PHE A 28 -24.61 -42.84 35.78
C PHE A 28 -25.34 -41.49 35.82
N LEU A 29 -26.50 -41.41 36.49
CA LEU A 29 -27.16 -40.14 36.82
C LEU A 29 -27.11 -39.91 38.32
N GLY A 30 -26.05 -39.25 38.78
CA GLY A 30 -25.87 -38.88 40.17
C GLY A 30 -24.55 -38.15 40.36
N GLY A 31 -24.42 -36.98 39.75
CA GLY A 31 -23.24 -36.13 39.92
C GLY A 31 -23.52 -34.72 39.43
N ASP A 32 -23.74 -33.82 40.38
CA ASP A 32 -23.97 -32.39 40.18
C ASP A 32 -22.88 -31.75 39.30
N THR A 33 -23.21 -31.50 38.03
CA THR A 33 -22.33 -30.88 37.03
C THR A 33 -22.87 -29.52 36.58
N LEU A 34 -23.21 -28.66 37.55
CA LEU A 34 -23.54 -27.26 37.30
C LEU A 34 -22.29 -26.37 37.19
N LEU A 35 -21.15 -26.80 37.74
CA LEU A 35 -19.90 -26.02 37.75
C LEU A 35 -19.05 -26.11 36.47
N LEU A 36 -19.29 -27.10 35.61
CA LEU A 36 -18.48 -27.31 34.39
C LEU A 36 -19.07 -26.66 33.13
N LYS A 37 -20.34 -26.21 33.16
CA LYS A 37 -21.03 -25.62 31.98
C LYS A 37 -20.69 -24.15 31.75
N TRP A 38 -20.43 -23.41 32.82
CA TRP A 38 -20.04 -21.99 32.79
C TRP A 38 -18.68 -21.73 32.11
N PRO A 39 -17.61 -22.49 32.39
CA PRO A 39 -16.34 -22.29 31.69
C PRO A 39 -16.41 -22.64 30.20
N VAL A 40 -17.22 -23.63 29.81
CA VAL A 40 -17.42 -24.00 28.39
C VAL A 40 -18.17 -22.90 27.63
N LEU A 41 -19.21 -22.31 28.24
CA LEU A 41 -19.92 -21.16 27.67
C LEU A 41 -19.02 -19.93 27.53
N ALA A 42 -18.22 -19.61 28.56
CA ALA A 42 -17.27 -18.51 28.52
C ALA A 42 -16.21 -18.68 27.42
N LEU A 43 -15.70 -19.91 27.23
CA LEU A 43 -14.73 -20.21 26.18
C LEU A 43 -15.34 -20.05 24.78
N SER A 44 -16.59 -20.49 24.59
CA SER A 44 -17.29 -20.34 23.30
C SER A 44 -17.57 -18.88 22.96
N ALA A 45 -17.92 -18.05 23.95
CA ALA A 45 -18.10 -16.61 23.78
C ALA A 45 -16.79 -15.90 23.43
N ALA A 46 -15.68 -16.28 24.08
CA ALA A 46 -14.35 -15.73 23.77
C ALA A 46 -13.91 -16.04 22.32
N LEU A 47 -14.13 -17.28 21.86
CA LEU A 47 -13.86 -17.67 20.47
C LEU A 47 -14.73 -16.92 19.46
N ALA A 48 -16.00 -16.67 19.79
CA ALA A 48 -16.90 -15.87 18.94
C ALA A 48 -16.43 -14.41 18.84
N ILE A 49 -15.98 -13.80 19.94
CA ILE A 49 -15.47 -12.43 19.95
C ILE A 49 -14.17 -12.32 19.13
N VAL A 50 -13.25 -13.28 19.27
CA VAL A 50 -12.01 -13.32 18.46
C VAL A 50 -12.34 -13.54 16.98
N GLY A 51 -13.31 -14.40 16.67
CA GLY A 51 -13.76 -14.65 15.30
C GLY A 51 -14.38 -13.41 14.65
N VAL A 52 -15.29 -12.71 15.36
CA VAL A 52 -15.93 -11.48 14.90
C VAL A 52 -14.92 -10.34 14.78
N GLY A 53 -13.99 -10.19 15.73
CA GLY A 53 -12.90 -9.21 15.66
C GLY A 53 -11.96 -9.45 14.49
N SER A 54 -11.60 -10.71 14.22
CA SER A 54 -10.78 -11.09 13.06
C SER A 54 -11.52 -10.86 11.74
N PHE A 55 -12.83 -11.17 11.69
CA PHE A 55 -13.66 -10.92 10.51
C PHE A 55 -13.88 -9.41 10.26
N ALA A 56 -14.00 -8.59 11.31
CA ALA A 56 -14.07 -7.14 11.21
C ALA A 56 -12.74 -6.56 10.71
N TYR A 57 -11.60 -7.05 11.21
CA TYR A 57 -10.27 -6.64 10.74
C TYR A 57 -10.06 -7.00 9.26
N ILE A 58 -10.40 -8.24 8.85
CA ILE A 58 -10.32 -8.70 7.46
C ILE A 58 -11.27 -7.94 6.53
N SER A 59 -12.46 -7.55 7.01
CA SER A 59 -13.40 -6.75 6.20
C SER A 59 -12.97 -5.29 6.08
N HIS A 60 -12.22 -4.75 7.05
CA HIS A 60 -11.65 -3.41 7.00
C HIS A 60 -10.50 -3.29 5.97
N GLU A 61 -9.74 -4.37 5.75
CA GLU A 61 -8.68 -4.44 4.72
C GLU A 61 -9.23 -4.25 3.29
N ARG A 62 -10.44 -4.75 3.02
CA ARG A 62 -11.11 -4.63 1.71
C ARG A 62 -11.46 -3.18 1.33
N ALA A 63 -11.47 -2.25 2.30
CA ALA A 63 -11.68 -0.83 2.03
C ALA A 63 -10.39 -0.15 1.54
N ARG A 64 -9.21 -0.62 1.98
CA ARG A 64 -7.90 -0.10 1.53
C ARG A 64 -7.56 -0.53 0.11
N GLU A 65 -7.90 -1.77 -0.25
CA GLU A 65 -7.74 -2.26 -1.64
C GLU A 65 -8.55 -1.42 -2.65
N ARG A 66 -9.75 -0.97 -2.27
CA ARG A 66 -10.57 -0.10 -3.14
C ARG A 66 -9.95 1.27 -3.37
N GLN A 67 -9.26 1.83 -2.39
CA GLN A 67 -8.58 3.13 -2.58
C GLN A 67 -7.41 3.01 -3.55
N VAL A 68 -6.67 1.90 -3.51
CA VAL A 68 -5.57 1.64 -4.46
C VAL A 68 -6.10 1.41 -5.87
N MET A 69 -7.23 0.71 -6.01
CA MET A 69 -7.90 0.51 -7.30
C MET A 69 -8.40 1.84 -7.88
N ILE A 70 -9.03 2.69 -7.07
CA ILE A 70 -9.52 4.02 -7.49
C ILE A 70 -8.36 4.95 -7.88
N GLN A 71 -7.22 4.89 -7.19
CA GLN A 71 -6.03 5.66 -7.58
C GLN A 71 -5.42 5.15 -8.88
N ASN A 72 -5.35 3.84 -9.07
CA ASN A 72 -4.86 3.25 -10.32
C ASN A 72 -5.76 3.61 -11.51
N GLU A 73 -7.07 3.62 -11.32
CA GLU A 73 -8.05 3.99 -12.35
C GLU A 73 -7.93 5.48 -12.73
N ALA A 74 -7.72 6.37 -11.76
CA ALA A 74 -7.42 7.79 -12.00
C ALA A 74 -6.06 8.02 -12.70
N LEU A 75 -5.06 7.19 -12.39
CA LEU A 75 -3.77 7.22 -13.07
C LEU A 75 -3.89 6.73 -14.52
N THR A 76 -4.69 5.68 -14.77
CA THR A 76 -4.90 5.18 -16.13
C THR A 76 -5.70 6.16 -17.00
N SER A 77 -6.68 6.88 -16.43
CA SER A 77 -7.39 7.93 -17.17
C SER A 77 -6.47 9.11 -17.50
N SER A 78 -5.62 9.55 -16.57
CA SER A 78 -4.63 10.62 -16.83
C SER A 78 -3.65 10.26 -17.96
N LEU A 79 -3.25 8.98 -18.03
CA LEU A 79 -2.41 8.47 -19.11
C LEU A 79 -3.13 8.50 -20.47
N ALA A 80 -4.44 8.24 -20.50
CA ALA A 80 -5.24 8.33 -21.73
C ALA A 80 -5.36 9.79 -22.21
N ASP A 81 -5.60 10.73 -21.30
CA ASP A 81 -5.70 12.16 -21.62
C ASP A 81 -4.39 12.73 -22.19
N VAL A 82 -3.26 12.37 -21.56
CA VAL A 82 -1.93 12.77 -22.06
C VAL A 82 -1.68 12.21 -23.46
N ARG A 83 -2.11 10.97 -23.73
CA ARG A 83 -1.94 10.33 -25.04
C ARG A 83 -2.77 11.04 -26.11
N HIS A 84 -4.02 11.40 -25.81
CA HIS A 84 -4.87 12.18 -26.70
C HIS A 84 -4.32 13.59 -26.98
N GLN A 85 -3.71 14.24 -25.99
CA GLN A 85 -3.05 15.53 -26.20
C GLN A 85 -1.86 15.41 -27.15
N VAL A 86 -1.04 14.37 -27.00
CA VAL A 86 0.08 14.11 -27.89
C VAL A 86 -0.40 13.85 -29.32
N ASP A 87 -1.46 13.07 -29.51
CA ASP A 87 -2.02 12.81 -30.85
C ASP A 87 -2.63 14.07 -31.47
N ALA A 88 -3.35 14.88 -30.70
CA ALA A 88 -3.91 16.16 -31.18
C ALA A 88 -2.81 17.15 -31.59
N LEU A 89 -1.70 17.18 -30.84
CA LEU A 89 -0.51 17.98 -31.19
C LEU A 89 0.18 17.42 -32.43
N ASN A 90 0.29 16.10 -32.55
CA ASN A 90 0.91 15.44 -33.71
C ASN A 90 0.10 15.69 -34.99
N HIS A 91 -1.23 15.64 -34.92
CA HIS A 91 -2.11 15.99 -36.04
C HIS A 91 -2.02 17.47 -36.43
N LYS A 92 -1.91 18.38 -35.46
CA LYS A 92 -1.63 19.78 -35.75
C LYS A 92 -0.27 19.94 -36.43
N LEU A 93 0.76 19.26 -35.96
CA LEU A 93 2.09 19.30 -36.58
C LEU A 93 2.08 18.76 -38.01
N ALA A 94 1.34 17.67 -38.26
CA ALA A 94 1.19 17.07 -39.59
C ALA A 94 0.43 17.99 -40.55
N ALA A 95 -0.65 18.62 -40.10
CA ALA A 95 -1.41 19.61 -40.88
C ALA A 95 -0.59 20.90 -41.16
N LEU A 96 0.33 21.27 -40.26
CA LEU A 96 1.29 22.34 -40.49
C LEU A 96 2.49 21.91 -41.36
N SER A 97 2.75 20.61 -41.50
CA SER A 97 3.90 20.07 -42.26
C SER A 97 3.54 19.52 -43.64
N GLU A 98 2.28 19.66 -44.10
CA GLU A 98 1.88 19.14 -45.39
C GLU A 98 2.53 19.95 -46.53
N PRO A 99 3.44 19.38 -47.34
CA PRO A 99 3.91 20.02 -48.56
C PRO A 99 2.79 19.88 -49.61
N ALA A 100 2.45 20.98 -50.28
CA ALA A 100 1.47 20.99 -51.36
C ALA A 100 1.70 19.83 -52.36
N PRO A 101 0.64 19.18 -52.88
CA PRO A 101 0.77 17.96 -53.68
C PRO A 101 1.57 18.24 -54.95
N VAL A 102 2.77 17.64 -55.03
CA VAL A 102 3.58 17.68 -56.25
C VAL A 102 2.99 16.65 -57.22
N LEU A 103 2.45 17.18 -58.32
CA LEU A 103 1.87 16.45 -59.44
C LEU A 103 2.90 15.46 -60.04
N THR A 104 2.52 14.18 -60.13
CA THR A 104 3.28 13.15 -60.87
C THR A 104 3.29 13.42 -62.37
N PRO A 105 4.41 13.23 -63.09
CA PRO A 105 4.50 13.47 -64.53
C PRO A 105 3.99 12.26 -65.33
N THR A 106 2.89 12.44 -66.06
CA THR A 106 2.39 11.46 -67.05
C THR A 106 2.89 11.84 -68.46
N PRO A 107 3.30 10.89 -69.33
CA PRO A 107 3.81 11.20 -70.67
C PRO A 107 2.70 11.60 -71.65
N ARG A 108 3.00 12.58 -72.51
CA ARG A 108 2.13 13.17 -73.55
C ARG A 108 1.74 12.19 -74.67
N PRO A 109 0.60 12.47 -75.35
CA PRO A 109 0.59 12.52 -76.82
C PRO A 109 0.25 13.93 -77.35
N LYS A 110 0.78 14.22 -78.55
CA LYS A 110 0.76 15.52 -79.25
C LYS A 110 -0.55 15.75 -80.02
N ALA A 111 -1.09 16.97 -80.02
CA ALA A 111 -1.78 17.56 -81.18
C ALA A 111 -1.90 19.10 -81.12
N ARG A 112 -1.19 19.75 -82.06
CA ARG A 112 -1.38 21.02 -82.83
C ARG A 112 -2.03 22.31 -82.23
N ARG A 113 -1.33 23.43 -82.55
CA ARG A 113 -1.54 24.91 -82.39
C ARG A 113 -2.77 25.45 -83.19
N PRO A 114 -3.08 26.78 -83.29
CA PRO A 114 -2.61 28.06 -82.65
C PRO A 114 -3.79 28.92 -82.08
N VAL A 115 -3.68 30.07 -81.38
CA VAL A 115 -3.44 31.45 -81.85
C VAL A 115 -3.56 32.42 -80.64
N ARG A 116 -2.57 33.32 -80.49
CA ARG A 116 -2.61 34.75 -80.09
C ARG A 116 -3.86 35.32 -79.35
N ALA A 117 -3.67 35.93 -78.16
CA ALA A 117 -3.97 37.34 -77.87
C ALA A 117 -3.79 37.68 -76.37
N VAL A 118 -3.33 38.91 -76.13
CA VAL A 118 -3.00 39.54 -74.85
C VAL A 118 -4.27 39.99 -74.12
N ALA A 119 -4.40 39.78 -72.81
CA ALA A 119 -5.19 40.64 -71.92
C ALA A 119 -4.94 40.41 -70.41
N LYS A 120 -4.39 41.45 -69.77
CA LYS A 120 -4.56 41.91 -68.38
C LYS A 120 -4.44 40.89 -67.24
N VAL A 121 -3.27 40.93 -66.59
CA VAL A 121 -3.11 40.55 -65.17
C VAL A 121 -3.96 41.49 -64.33
N GLY A 122 -5.09 40.99 -63.84
CA GLY A 122 -5.79 41.53 -62.68
C GLY A 122 -5.91 40.39 -61.67
N ALA A 123 -5.00 40.35 -60.70
CA ALA A 123 -5.11 39.42 -59.57
C ALA A 123 -6.37 39.79 -58.76
N PRO A 124 -7.21 38.82 -58.36
CA PRO A 124 -8.40 39.10 -57.57
C PRO A 124 -8.03 39.39 -56.11
N PRO A 125 -8.88 40.09 -55.34
CA PRO A 125 -8.66 40.51 -53.94
C PRO A 125 -8.69 39.34 -52.91
N ARG A 126 -8.47 38.10 -53.36
CA ARG A 126 -8.56 36.90 -52.53
C ARG A 126 -7.35 36.72 -51.60
N ASP A 127 -6.19 37.20 -52.02
CA ASP A 127 -4.97 37.17 -51.20
C ASP A 127 -5.11 38.13 -50.01
N ASP A 128 -5.72 39.32 -50.22
CA ASP A 128 -5.97 40.30 -49.16
C ASP A 128 -6.97 39.79 -48.11
N ALA A 129 -7.99 39.04 -48.53
CA ALA A 129 -8.97 38.45 -47.62
C ALA A 129 -8.33 37.37 -46.73
N ARG A 130 -7.50 36.50 -47.32
CA ARG A 130 -6.79 35.44 -46.60
C ARG A 130 -5.70 36.00 -45.68
N LEU A 131 -5.01 37.06 -46.10
CA LEU A 131 -4.05 37.78 -45.26
C LEU A 131 -4.74 38.47 -44.07
N LYS A 132 -5.89 39.09 -44.29
CA LYS A 132 -6.70 39.68 -43.20
C LYS A 132 -7.20 38.62 -42.22
N GLU A 133 -7.60 37.46 -42.71
CA GLU A 133 -8.05 36.35 -41.86
C GLU A 133 -6.89 35.76 -41.03
N MET A 134 -5.70 35.59 -41.62
CA MET A 134 -4.49 35.19 -40.87
C MET A 134 -4.06 36.27 -39.87
N GLN A 135 -4.16 37.55 -40.20
CA GLN A 135 -3.90 38.65 -39.26
C GLN A 135 -4.89 38.64 -38.09
N ALA A 136 -6.17 38.36 -38.35
CA ALA A 136 -7.19 38.23 -37.31
C ALA A 136 -6.91 37.01 -36.40
N GLN A 137 -6.52 35.87 -36.99
CA GLN A 137 -6.14 34.67 -36.22
C GLN A 137 -4.87 34.90 -35.38
N LEU A 138 -3.86 35.59 -35.92
CA LEU A 138 -2.65 35.96 -35.18
C LEU A 138 -2.96 36.93 -34.04
N ALA A 139 -3.86 37.90 -34.26
CA ALA A 139 -4.30 38.82 -33.21
C ALA A 139 -5.06 38.09 -32.09
N GLU A 140 -5.91 37.12 -32.44
CA GLU A 140 -6.63 36.29 -31.47
C GLU A 140 -5.68 35.35 -30.72
N GLN A 141 -4.73 34.71 -31.40
CA GLN A 141 -3.68 33.91 -30.77
C GLN A 141 -2.81 34.75 -29.83
N GLN A 142 -2.44 35.97 -30.23
CA GLN A 142 -1.67 36.87 -29.38
C GLN A 142 -2.44 37.25 -28.12
N LYS A 143 -3.76 37.46 -28.24
CA LYS A 143 -4.65 37.71 -27.10
C LYS A 143 -4.80 36.49 -26.18
N GLN A 144 -4.95 35.29 -26.75
CA GLN A 144 -4.99 34.05 -25.98
C GLN A 144 -3.68 33.79 -25.24
N ILE A 145 -2.53 33.98 -25.90
CA ILE A 145 -1.21 33.84 -25.27
C ILE A 145 -1.02 34.90 -24.18
N ALA A 146 -1.51 36.12 -24.37
CA ALA A 146 -1.50 37.16 -23.33
C ALA A 146 -2.36 36.75 -22.13
N GLY A 147 -3.57 36.22 -22.37
CA GLY A 147 -4.45 35.69 -21.32
C GLY A 147 -3.82 34.51 -20.58
N THR A 148 -3.24 33.54 -21.28
CA THR A 148 -2.54 32.40 -20.67
C THR A 148 -1.32 32.86 -19.86
N ARG A 149 -0.57 33.87 -20.31
CA ARG A 149 0.54 34.44 -19.52
C ARG A 149 0.04 35.12 -18.25
N GLU A 150 -1.09 35.80 -18.31
CA GLU A 150 -1.73 36.41 -17.15
C GLU A 150 -2.23 35.35 -16.17
N ASP A 151 -2.87 34.29 -16.65
CA ASP A 151 -3.35 33.16 -15.83
C ASP A 151 -2.20 32.38 -15.20
N LEU A 152 -1.10 32.18 -15.93
CA LEU A 152 0.14 31.61 -15.38
C LEU A 152 0.78 32.53 -14.34
N GLY A 153 0.71 33.85 -14.54
CA GLY A 153 1.12 34.86 -13.56
C GLY A 153 0.29 34.76 -12.29
N LYS A 154 -1.05 34.79 -12.40
CA LYS A 154 -1.98 34.63 -11.28
C LYS A 154 -1.79 33.30 -10.55
N THR A 155 -1.65 32.20 -11.28
CA THR A 155 -1.40 30.87 -10.67
C THR A 155 -0.07 30.83 -9.95
N ARG A 156 0.97 31.47 -10.51
CA ARG A 156 2.28 31.61 -9.86
C ARG A 156 2.18 32.44 -8.59
N ASP A 157 1.46 33.56 -8.62
CA ASP A 157 1.29 34.45 -7.49
C ASP A 157 0.44 33.80 -6.39
N GLU A 158 -0.63 33.09 -6.75
CA GLU A 158 -1.44 32.29 -5.81
C GLU A 158 -0.62 31.13 -5.20
N LEU A 159 0.18 30.44 -6.01
CA LEU A 159 1.05 29.38 -5.52
C LEU A 159 2.14 29.95 -4.61
N SER A 160 2.74 31.09 -4.97
CA SER A 160 3.72 31.79 -4.12
C SER A 160 3.07 32.22 -2.82
N GLY A 161 1.90 32.86 -2.86
CA GLY A 161 1.18 33.29 -1.66
C GLY A 161 0.81 32.12 -0.75
N ARG A 162 0.40 30.98 -1.31
CA ARG A 162 0.15 29.74 -0.54
C ARG A 162 1.43 29.14 0.02
N LEU A 163 2.53 29.15 -0.74
CA LEU A 163 3.82 28.68 -0.27
C LEU A 163 4.37 29.58 0.84
N ASP A 164 4.21 30.88 0.72
CA ASP A 164 4.63 31.86 1.71
C ASP A 164 3.76 31.78 2.97
N SER A 165 2.44 31.61 2.85
CA SER A 165 1.56 31.40 4.01
C SER A 165 1.84 30.07 4.70
N THR A 166 2.05 29.00 3.93
CA THR A 166 2.45 27.69 4.48
C THR A 166 3.84 27.79 5.11
N ARG A 167 4.76 28.54 4.51
CA ARG A 167 6.08 28.80 5.06
C ARG A 167 5.99 29.63 6.33
N ASP A 168 5.09 30.58 6.45
CA ASP A 168 4.94 31.41 7.65
C ASP A 168 4.26 30.63 8.78
N GLU A 169 3.24 29.81 8.47
CA GLU A 169 2.65 28.86 9.42
C GLU A 169 3.67 27.80 9.88
N LEU A 170 4.45 27.24 8.94
CA LEU A 170 5.55 26.34 9.24
C LEU A 170 6.72 27.06 9.93
N SER A 171 7.02 28.32 9.63
CA SER A 171 8.11 29.10 10.24
C SER A 171 7.74 29.60 11.63
N THR A 172 6.46 29.79 11.93
CA THR A 172 5.97 30.05 13.28
C THR A 172 5.97 28.78 14.13
N SER A 173 5.88 27.60 13.50
CA SER A 173 6.08 26.29 14.15
C SER A 173 7.52 25.73 14.01
N ILE A 174 8.39 26.40 13.24
CA ILE A 174 9.79 26.05 12.94
C ILE A 174 10.63 27.34 12.88
N ALA A 175 10.74 28.03 14.01
CA ALA A 175 11.77 29.02 14.23
C ALA A 175 12.82 28.45 15.20
N ARG A 176 13.60 27.44 14.76
CA ARG A 176 14.93 27.08 15.33
C ARG A 176 15.74 25.95 14.66
N ASN A 177 15.54 25.65 13.38
CA ASN A 177 16.16 24.45 12.78
C ASN A 177 17.39 24.68 11.91
N HIS A 178 18.47 25.13 12.56
CA HIS A 178 19.82 24.80 12.09
C HIS A 178 20.36 23.53 12.79
N ASP A 179 19.93 23.26 14.02
CA ASP A 179 20.33 22.06 14.78
C ASP A 179 19.67 20.78 14.22
N GLU A 180 18.45 20.85 13.68
CA GLU A 180 17.76 19.69 13.07
C GLU A 180 18.34 19.24 11.73
N VAL A 181 19.13 20.08 11.04
CA VAL A 181 19.86 19.64 9.83
C VAL A 181 21.00 18.68 10.20
N VAL A 182 21.55 18.80 11.42
CA VAL A 182 22.50 17.84 11.99
C VAL A 182 21.78 16.59 12.53
N GLU A 183 20.49 16.69 12.90
CA GLU A 183 19.65 15.54 13.27
C GLU A 183 19.20 14.73 12.05
N LEU A 184 18.89 15.35 10.92
CA LEU A 184 18.62 14.60 9.68
C LEU A 184 19.87 13.94 9.09
N GLN A 185 21.08 14.39 9.45
CA GLN A 185 22.32 13.68 9.15
C GLN A 185 22.59 12.52 10.13
N ARG A 186 21.84 12.46 11.25
CA ARG A 186 21.64 11.28 12.10
C ARG A 186 20.39 10.51 11.68
N ARG A 187 20.34 9.96 10.46
CA ARG A 187 19.44 8.83 10.09
C ARG A 187 19.72 7.53 10.89
N GLY A 188 20.16 7.66 12.15
CA GLY A 188 20.55 6.63 13.10
C GLY A 188 20.17 7.03 14.54
N GLU A 189 18.92 7.47 14.73
CA GLU A 189 18.36 7.96 16.02
C GLU A 189 18.00 6.83 17.01
N ARG A 190 18.46 5.60 16.76
CA ARG A 190 18.14 4.44 17.57
C ARG A 190 19.41 3.72 17.97
N ASN A 191 19.53 3.38 19.25
CA ASN A 191 20.62 2.55 19.74
C ASN A 191 20.29 1.09 19.41
N PHE A 192 21.19 0.42 18.70
CA PHE A 192 21.06 -0.99 18.35
C PHE A 192 21.95 -1.84 19.27
N TYR A 193 21.34 -2.83 19.92
CA TYR A 193 22.05 -3.82 20.70
C TYR A 193 21.84 -5.18 20.05
N GLU A 194 22.86 -5.68 19.38
CA GLU A 194 22.86 -7.03 18.83
C GLU A 194 22.97 -8.05 19.96
N PHE A 195 22.27 -9.17 19.82
CA PHE A 195 22.32 -10.24 20.79
C PHE A 195 22.26 -11.61 20.12
N GLN A 196 22.92 -12.56 20.76
CA GLN A 196 22.78 -13.98 20.53
C GLN A 196 22.45 -14.63 21.86
N ILE A 197 21.30 -15.31 21.93
CA ILE A 197 20.80 -15.91 23.17
C ILE A 197 20.58 -17.40 22.93
N ASP A 198 21.24 -18.21 23.74
CA ASP A 198 21.02 -19.65 23.79
C ASP A 198 19.77 -20.00 24.59
N LYS A 199 19.13 -21.11 24.22
CA LYS A 199 17.95 -21.66 24.87
C LYS A 199 18.32 -22.05 26.30
N SER A 200 17.83 -21.29 27.26
CA SER A 200 18.14 -21.52 28.66
C SER A 200 17.03 -21.00 29.56
N LYS A 201 17.08 -21.41 30.84
CA LYS A 201 16.21 -20.80 31.86
C LYS A 201 16.74 -19.45 32.35
N GLN A 202 18.02 -19.20 32.11
CA GLN A 202 18.72 -18.02 32.57
C GLN A 202 18.36 -16.81 31.69
N PHE A 203 18.41 -15.64 32.30
CA PHE A 203 18.18 -14.38 31.62
C PHE A 203 19.51 -13.73 31.26
N GLN A 204 19.66 -13.35 29.99
CA GLN A 204 20.79 -12.58 29.50
C GLN A 204 20.41 -11.12 29.38
N ARG A 205 21.29 -10.21 29.81
CA ARG A 205 21.05 -8.77 29.71
C ARG A 205 21.36 -8.28 28.29
N VAL A 206 20.38 -7.64 27.66
CA VAL A 206 20.50 -7.05 26.32
C VAL A 206 19.99 -5.60 26.43
N GLY A 207 20.92 -4.64 26.40
CA GLY A 207 20.60 -3.23 26.63
C GLY A 207 19.89 -3.00 27.98
N PRO A 208 18.73 -2.31 28.01
CA PRO A 208 17.96 -2.06 29.23
C PRO A 208 17.10 -3.24 29.70
N ILE A 209 16.96 -4.30 28.91
CA ILE A 209 16.09 -5.45 29.24
C ILE A 209 16.89 -6.72 29.52
N ARG A 210 16.22 -7.69 30.13
CA ARG A 210 16.73 -9.06 30.27
C ARG A 210 15.89 -10.01 29.41
N VAL A 211 16.52 -10.91 28.68
CA VAL A 211 15.85 -11.77 27.70
C VAL A 211 16.29 -13.22 27.88
N SER A 212 15.37 -14.16 27.68
CA SER A 212 15.61 -15.59 27.80
C SER A 212 14.82 -16.34 26.73
N LEU A 213 15.51 -17.18 25.95
CA LEU A 213 14.89 -18.03 24.94
C LEU A 213 14.36 -19.32 25.59
N ARG A 214 13.03 -19.54 25.51
CA ARG A 214 12.38 -20.73 26.07
C ARG A 214 12.28 -21.88 25.06
N LYS A 215 11.99 -21.54 23.80
CA LYS A 215 11.84 -22.51 22.71
C LYS A 215 12.23 -21.84 21.40
N ALA A 216 12.97 -22.56 20.56
CA ALA A 216 13.20 -22.22 19.16
C ALA A 216 12.63 -23.35 18.29
N ASP A 217 11.87 -23.00 17.26
CA ASP A 217 11.30 -23.94 16.30
C ASP A 217 11.77 -23.56 14.89
N LEU A 218 12.81 -24.24 14.43
CA LEU A 218 13.39 -24.07 13.10
C LEU A 218 12.41 -24.39 11.97
N LYS A 219 11.54 -25.40 12.17
CA LYS A 219 10.62 -25.88 11.14
C LYS A 219 9.51 -24.88 10.89
N HIS A 220 9.02 -24.27 11.97
CA HIS A 220 7.93 -23.30 11.92
C HIS A 220 8.41 -21.83 11.95
N LYS A 221 9.74 -21.60 11.97
CA LYS A 221 10.37 -20.26 12.06
C LYS A 221 9.79 -19.42 13.21
N ALA A 222 9.48 -20.07 14.32
CA ALA A 222 8.84 -19.46 15.46
C ALA A 222 9.63 -19.70 16.75
N PHE A 223 9.51 -18.80 17.71
CA PHE A 223 10.18 -18.92 19.01
C PHE A 223 9.32 -18.42 20.16
N ASN A 224 9.68 -18.88 21.36
CA ASN A 224 9.09 -18.42 22.60
C ASN A 224 10.18 -17.71 23.41
N VAL A 225 9.94 -16.46 23.76
CA VAL A 225 10.87 -15.62 24.52
C VAL A 225 10.20 -15.13 25.79
N THR A 226 10.98 -15.05 26.86
CA THR A 226 10.60 -14.41 28.12
C THR A 226 11.54 -13.25 28.36
N MET A 227 11.00 -12.11 28.75
CA MET A 227 11.72 -10.86 28.88
C MET A 227 11.38 -10.24 30.23
N ILE A 228 12.33 -9.59 30.89
CA ILE A 228 12.09 -8.81 32.10
C ILE A 228 12.39 -7.35 31.79
N VAL A 229 11.40 -6.50 32.04
CA VAL A 229 11.37 -5.08 31.68
C VAL A 229 10.82 -4.32 32.88
N ASP A 230 11.58 -3.40 33.47
CA ASP A 230 11.18 -2.65 34.67
C ASP A 230 10.57 -3.56 35.77
N ASP A 231 11.25 -4.68 36.06
CA ASP A 231 10.85 -5.74 36.98
C ASP A 231 9.57 -6.54 36.63
N ASN A 232 8.96 -6.25 35.49
CA ASN A 232 7.84 -7.03 34.95
C ASN A 232 8.32 -8.14 34.02
N GLU A 233 7.88 -9.37 34.26
CA GLU A 233 8.13 -10.50 33.37
C GLU A 233 7.07 -10.57 32.27
N ILE A 234 7.51 -10.40 31.02
CA ILE A 234 6.69 -10.48 29.82
C ILE A 234 7.05 -11.75 29.06
N GLN A 235 6.05 -12.59 28.80
CA GLN A 235 6.21 -13.78 27.98
C GLN A 235 5.57 -13.58 26.61
N LYS A 236 6.33 -13.81 25.55
CA LYS A 236 5.84 -13.88 24.17
C LYS A 236 6.02 -15.31 23.64
N LYS A 237 4.93 -15.89 23.16
CA LYS A 237 4.88 -17.26 22.64
C LYS A 237 4.57 -17.21 21.16
N ASN A 238 5.17 -18.12 20.40
CA ASN A 238 4.93 -18.30 18.97
C ASN A 238 5.16 -17.03 18.14
N VAL A 239 6.25 -16.32 18.43
CA VAL A 239 6.68 -15.14 17.66
C VAL A 239 7.41 -15.60 16.41
N ASN A 240 7.09 -15.02 15.26
CA ASN A 240 7.73 -15.39 14.00
C ASN A 240 9.09 -14.69 13.81
N LEU A 241 9.94 -15.28 12.96
CA LEU A 241 11.14 -14.63 12.47
C LEU A 241 10.81 -13.29 11.78
N TYR A 242 11.62 -12.26 12.00
CA TYR A 242 11.43 -10.88 11.50
C TYR A 242 10.19 -10.16 12.01
N GLU A 243 9.51 -10.70 13.02
CA GLU A 243 8.39 -10.02 13.66
C GLU A 243 8.90 -9.01 14.69
N PRO A 244 8.59 -7.71 14.54
CA PRO A 244 9.02 -6.69 15.50
C PRO A 244 8.18 -6.77 16.77
N MET A 245 8.84 -6.92 17.91
CA MET A 245 8.21 -6.90 19.23
C MET A 245 8.42 -5.54 19.89
N TRP A 246 7.33 -4.78 20.01
CA TRP A 246 7.31 -3.49 20.70
C TRP A 246 7.13 -3.68 22.20
N ILE A 247 7.98 -3.03 22.99
CA ILE A 247 7.97 -3.07 24.46
C ILE A 247 8.06 -1.65 24.97
N ASN A 248 7.21 -1.29 25.93
CA ASN A 248 7.26 0.01 26.58
C ASN A 248 8.14 -0.06 27.83
N LEU A 249 9.18 0.78 27.90
CA LEU A 249 10.08 0.98 29.04
C LEU A 249 9.86 2.39 29.56
N GLY A 250 9.11 2.54 30.66
CA GLY A 250 8.99 3.80 31.41
C GLY A 250 8.74 5.10 30.61
N GLY A 251 8.17 5.05 29.40
CA GLY A 251 7.95 6.21 28.51
C GLY A 251 8.57 6.11 27.12
N GLU A 252 9.45 5.13 26.87
CA GLU A 252 10.07 4.86 25.58
C GLU A 252 9.59 3.51 25.03
N THR A 253 9.39 3.41 23.72
CA THR A 253 9.06 2.12 23.07
C THR A 253 10.31 1.56 22.42
N VAL A 254 10.80 0.44 22.93
CA VAL A 254 11.88 -0.32 22.30
C VAL A 254 11.31 -1.40 21.39
N GLU A 255 12.10 -1.78 20.40
CA GLU A 255 11.74 -2.79 19.42
C GLU A 255 12.75 -3.92 19.44
N VAL A 256 12.28 -5.15 19.53
CA VAL A 256 13.12 -6.34 19.49
C VAL A 256 12.81 -7.09 18.21
N VAL A 257 13.82 -7.33 17.39
CA VAL A 257 13.68 -8.08 16.14
C VAL A 257 14.64 -9.26 16.15
N VAL A 258 14.13 -10.44 15.86
CA VAL A 258 14.93 -11.66 15.68
C VAL A 258 15.10 -11.90 14.19
N ASN A 259 16.35 -11.91 13.74
CA ASN A 259 16.72 -12.07 12.32
C ASN A 259 17.15 -13.50 11.98
N GLN A 260 17.57 -14.29 12.96
CA GLN A 260 17.96 -15.68 12.76
C GLN A 260 17.49 -16.58 13.91
N ILE A 261 17.00 -17.76 13.55
CA ILE A 261 16.69 -18.85 14.50
C ILE A 261 17.57 -20.03 14.14
N ALA A 262 18.28 -20.55 15.14
CA ALA A 262 19.02 -21.80 15.07
C ALA A 262 18.34 -22.86 15.98
N LYS A 263 18.95 -24.04 16.10
CA LYS A 263 18.38 -25.17 16.86
C LYS A 263 18.13 -24.81 18.33
N ASP A 264 19.12 -24.18 18.96
CA ASP A 264 19.11 -23.86 20.39
C ASP A 264 19.56 -22.42 20.67
N HIS A 265 19.58 -21.55 19.67
CA HIS A 265 19.85 -20.12 19.87
C HIS A 265 19.10 -19.25 18.87
N ILE A 266 18.95 -17.97 19.21
CA ILE A 266 18.42 -16.94 18.32
C ILE A 266 19.41 -15.79 18.22
N GLN A 267 19.40 -15.11 17.08
CA GLN A 267 20.13 -13.86 16.89
C GLN A 267 19.15 -12.75 16.51
N GLY A 268 19.45 -11.54 16.93
CA GLY A 268 18.60 -10.41 16.72
C GLY A 268 19.21 -9.11 17.22
N TYR A 269 18.40 -8.06 17.19
CA TYR A 269 18.77 -6.76 17.72
C TYR A 269 17.62 -6.14 18.50
N LEU A 270 17.99 -5.40 19.53
CA LEU A 270 17.11 -4.51 20.27
C LEU A 270 17.38 -3.08 19.79
N SER A 271 16.34 -2.35 19.43
CA SER A 271 16.41 -0.98 18.96
C SER A 271 15.68 -0.05 19.93
N GLU A 272 16.44 0.83 20.57
CA GLU A 272 15.96 1.78 21.57
C GLU A 272 15.99 3.22 21.01
N PRO A 273 14.92 4.03 21.16
CA PRO A 273 14.95 5.43 20.78
C PRO A 273 16.01 6.20 21.58
N LYS A 274 16.84 7.02 20.91
CA LYS A 274 17.90 7.78 21.59
C LYS A 274 17.38 9.02 22.33
N TYR A 275 16.17 9.47 22.03
CA TYR A 275 15.61 10.73 22.55
C TYR A 275 14.37 10.50 23.40
N LYS A 276 14.50 10.85 24.68
CA LYS A 276 13.38 10.98 25.61
C LYS A 276 12.52 12.16 25.19
N LYS A 277 11.26 11.90 24.85
CA LYS A 277 10.25 12.96 24.78
C LYS A 277 9.98 13.40 26.22
N THR A 278 10.82 14.29 26.75
CA THR A 278 10.60 14.92 28.05
C THR A 278 9.24 15.59 27.96
N PRO A 279 8.24 15.22 28.78
CA PRO A 279 6.99 15.95 28.80
C PRO A 279 7.33 17.37 29.24
N SER A 280 7.29 18.31 28.29
CA SER A 280 7.46 19.73 28.56
C SER A 280 6.44 20.11 29.63
N ALA A 281 6.96 20.52 30.79
CA ALA A 281 6.19 21.00 31.91
C ALA A 281 5.16 22.00 31.40
N VAL A 282 3.88 21.69 31.62
CA VAL A 282 2.80 22.66 31.53
C VAL A 282 3.01 23.58 32.73
N GLU A 283 3.82 24.62 32.52
CA GLU A 283 3.88 25.79 33.39
C GLU A 283 2.48 26.42 33.32
N ARG A 284 1.69 26.15 34.36
CA ARG A 284 0.51 26.94 34.68
C ARG A 284 1.00 28.24 35.30
N ASP A 285 0.67 29.36 34.67
CA ASP A 285 0.40 30.64 35.34
C ASP A 285 -0.64 31.42 34.52
#